data_AF-A0A4Q6CCV9-F1
#
_entry.id   AF-A0A4Q6CCV9-F1
#
_cell.length_a   1.000
_cell.length_b   1.000
_cell.length_c   1.000
_cell.angle_alpha   90.00
_cell.angle_beta   90.00
_cell.angle_gamma   90.00
#
_symmetry.space_group_name_H-M   'P 1'
#
loop_
_entity.id
_entity.type
_entity.pdbx_description
1 polymer ?
#
loop_
_entity_poly.entity_id
_entity_poly.type
_entity_poly.pdbx_seq_one_letter_code
_entity_poly.pdbx_strand_id
1 'polypeptide(L)'
;MYREATGRWETSLTGNDNVLLGRQARHYRSSEAWNRCVRTYWQNVVHHLGEELRRSAERQRLPLSYSPNFNLNGAEIYWEVECRDALAEMGRIRPILLAMGRSAIADLYSVISEGRETESPSIKITLAKGIRLKVYAKTNLRIRLEIDYDLKEAALGWSRTSEDPEAIYGWLNHLQIDASRRMESVFLGLRSDLTSCQWDDLIAGVCRAAKTPAEIANVLRQITVNRSFNAYSAGSRGTTIERTLKRYGIIQSNVASGGLPVLSPQFHNTLNFLSNFFPTL
;
A
#
# COMPACT_ATOMS: atom_id res chain seq x y z
N MET A 1 -8.24 8.65 -23.42
CA MET A 1 -8.72 9.71 -22.51
C MET A 1 -10.03 9.25 -21.92
N TYR A 2 -10.12 9.02 -20.60
CA TYR A 2 -11.29 8.39 -19.98
C TYR A 2 -11.84 9.23 -18.82
N ARG A 3 -13.17 9.31 -18.71
CA ARG A 3 -13.89 10.12 -17.72
C ARG A 3 -14.60 9.19 -16.73
N GLU A 4 -14.09 9.08 -15.50
CA GLU A 4 -14.82 8.42 -14.42
C GLU A 4 -15.98 9.30 -13.89
N ALA A 5 -16.94 8.67 -13.21
CA ALA A 5 -18.17 9.32 -12.71
C ALA A 5 -17.93 10.47 -11.71
N THR A 6 -16.69 10.62 -11.23
CA THR A 6 -16.24 11.70 -10.34
C THR A 6 -15.65 12.91 -11.07
N GLY A 7 -15.59 12.88 -12.41
CA GLY A 7 -15.03 13.98 -13.21
C GLY A 7 -13.51 14.14 -13.15
N ARG A 8 -12.78 13.22 -12.50
CA ARG A 8 -11.32 13.23 -12.46
C ARG A 8 -10.74 12.49 -13.67
N TRP A 9 -9.80 13.14 -14.35
CA TRP A 9 -9.08 12.58 -15.48
C TRP A 9 -7.95 11.68 -14.96
N GLU A 10 -7.99 10.39 -15.28
CA GLU A 10 -6.81 9.53 -15.15
C GLU A 10 -6.07 9.57 -16.49
N THR A 11 -4.89 10.17 -16.47
CA THR A 11 -3.95 10.12 -17.60
C THR A 11 -2.79 9.25 -17.13
N SER A 12 -2.46 8.22 -17.92
CA SER A 12 -1.21 7.49 -17.77
C SER A 12 -0.07 8.49 -17.84
N LEU A 13 0.67 8.67 -16.74
CA LEU A 13 1.70 9.71 -16.64
C LEU A 13 2.99 9.28 -17.38
N THR A 14 3.15 8.00 -17.68
CA THR A 14 4.40 7.44 -18.18
C THR A 14 4.27 6.77 -19.55
N GLY A 15 3.06 6.69 -20.13
CA GLY A 15 2.81 5.91 -21.35
C GLY A 15 2.98 4.39 -21.15
N ASN A 16 3.40 3.95 -19.96
CA ASN A 16 3.66 2.58 -19.58
C ASN A 16 2.60 2.02 -18.61
N ASP A 17 1.63 2.83 -18.17
CA ASP A 17 0.53 2.29 -17.36
C ASP A 17 -0.31 1.29 -18.17
N ASN A 18 -0.73 0.23 -17.48
CA ASN A 18 -1.72 -0.73 -17.96
C ASN A 18 -2.85 -0.03 -18.72
N VAL A 19 -3.27 -0.63 -19.83
CA VAL A 19 -4.40 -0.16 -20.63
C VAL A 19 -5.56 0.21 -19.70
N LEU A 20 -5.88 1.51 -19.61
CA LEU A 20 -7.03 2.01 -18.88
C LEU A 20 -8.28 1.63 -19.67
N LEU A 21 -8.69 0.36 -19.55
CA LEU A 21 -9.92 -0.14 -20.10
C LEU A 21 -11.08 0.63 -19.41
N GLY A 22 -11.99 1.21 -20.20
CA GLY A 22 -13.05 2.11 -19.72
C GLY A 22 -14.08 1.46 -18.78
N ARG A 23 -15.28 2.03 -18.62
CA ARG A 23 -16.37 1.55 -17.73
C ARG A 23 -16.71 0.07 -17.90
N GLN A 24 -16.53 -0.48 -19.11
CA GLN A 24 -16.72 -1.89 -19.40
C GLN A 24 -15.72 -2.81 -18.66
N ALA A 25 -14.67 -2.24 -18.05
CA ALA A 25 -13.61 -2.96 -17.39
C ALA A 25 -13.76 -3.14 -15.89
N ARG A 26 -14.89 -2.74 -15.30
CA ARG A 26 -15.17 -3.10 -13.90
C ARG A 26 -15.07 -4.61 -13.67
N HIS A 27 -15.44 -5.42 -14.67
CA HIS A 27 -15.26 -6.87 -14.64
C HIS A 27 -13.80 -7.32 -14.70
N TYR A 28 -12.90 -6.54 -15.31
CA TYR A 28 -11.46 -6.80 -15.34
C TYR A 28 -10.74 -6.33 -14.06
N ARG A 29 -11.40 -5.51 -13.24
CA ARG A 29 -10.86 -4.96 -11.98
C ARG A 29 -11.12 -5.84 -10.76
N SER A 30 -11.98 -6.88 -10.85
CA SER A 30 -12.15 -7.80 -9.72
C SER A 30 -11.01 -8.81 -9.68
N SER A 31 -10.45 -9.04 -8.49
CA SER A 31 -9.40 -10.03 -8.25
C SER A 31 -9.82 -11.45 -8.70
N GLU A 32 -11.12 -11.75 -8.64
CA GLU A 32 -11.70 -13.03 -9.04
C GLU A 32 -11.57 -13.32 -10.54
N ALA A 33 -11.58 -12.28 -11.39
CA ALA A 33 -11.47 -12.45 -12.84
C ALA A 33 -10.03 -12.37 -13.36
N TRP A 34 -9.08 -11.89 -12.53
CA TRP A 34 -7.69 -11.61 -12.92
C TRP A 34 -7.05 -12.73 -13.74
N ASN A 35 -7.04 -13.95 -13.22
CA ASN A 35 -6.41 -15.10 -13.87
C ASN A 35 -6.99 -15.38 -15.26
N ARG A 36 -8.32 -15.28 -15.39
CA ARG A 36 -9.01 -15.47 -16.68
C ARG A 36 -8.61 -14.37 -17.66
N CYS A 37 -8.61 -13.13 -17.20
CA CYS A 37 -8.39 -11.96 -18.04
C CYS A 37 -6.94 -11.88 -18.54
N VAL A 38 -5.97 -12.13 -17.67
CA VAL A 38 -4.55 -12.20 -18.06
C VAL A 38 -4.32 -13.34 -19.04
N ARG A 39 -4.97 -14.50 -18.82
CA ARG A 39 -4.93 -15.63 -19.76
C ARG A 39 -5.46 -15.27 -21.13
N THR A 40 -6.66 -14.72 -21.19
CA THR A 40 -7.27 -14.27 -22.44
C THR A 40 -6.42 -13.21 -23.14
N TYR A 41 -5.87 -12.26 -22.40
CA TYR A 41 -5.01 -11.22 -22.96
C TYR A 41 -3.78 -11.81 -23.66
N TRP A 42 -3.01 -12.65 -22.96
CA TRP A 42 -1.79 -13.24 -23.53
C TRP A 42 -2.08 -14.18 -24.69
N GLN A 43 -3.14 -15.00 -24.60
CA GLN A 43 -3.59 -15.83 -25.73
C GLN A 43 -3.89 -14.98 -26.97
N ASN A 44 -4.59 -13.86 -26.79
CA ASN A 44 -4.92 -12.95 -27.89
C ASN A 44 -3.66 -12.27 -28.46
N VAL A 45 -2.71 -11.87 -27.61
CA VAL A 45 -1.43 -11.27 -28.05
C VAL A 45 -0.63 -12.27 -28.89
N VAL A 46 -0.48 -13.50 -28.42
CA VAL A 46 0.27 -14.56 -29.11
C VAL A 46 -0.37 -14.92 -30.44
N HIS A 47 -1.71 -15.04 -30.43
CA HIS A 47 -2.49 -15.33 -31.63
C HIS A 47 -2.33 -14.21 -32.66
N HIS A 48 -2.54 -12.96 -32.26
CA HIS A 48 -2.47 -11.81 -33.15
C HIS A 48 -1.06 -11.61 -33.73
N LEU A 49 -0.02 -11.72 -32.91
CA LEU A 49 1.35 -11.64 -33.38
C LEU A 49 1.68 -12.77 -34.38
N GLY A 50 1.23 -13.99 -34.09
CA GLY A 50 1.40 -15.13 -35.00
C GLY A 50 0.72 -14.90 -36.35
N GLU A 51 -0.51 -14.37 -36.35
CA GLU A 51 -1.24 -14.03 -37.58
C GLU A 51 -0.55 -12.94 -38.40
N GLU A 52 -0.07 -11.87 -37.77
CA GLU A 52 0.63 -10.80 -38.47
C GLU A 52 1.97 -11.28 -39.06
N LEU A 53 2.72 -12.11 -38.33
CA LEU A 53 3.95 -12.71 -38.85
C LEU A 53 3.68 -13.63 -40.04
N ARG A 54 2.63 -14.46 -39.98
CA ARG A 54 2.21 -15.32 -41.11
C ARG A 54 1.83 -14.49 -42.33
N ARG A 55 0.98 -13.49 -42.17
CA ARG A 55 0.58 -12.59 -43.27
C ARG A 55 1.78 -11.89 -43.92
N SER A 56 2.77 -11.49 -43.12
CA SER A 56 3.99 -10.87 -43.62
C SER A 56 4.86 -11.86 -44.40
N ALA A 57 5.06 -13.07 -43.86
CA ALA A 57 5.82 -14.13 -44.50
C ALA A 57 5.18 -14.58 -45.83
N GLU A 58 3.85 -14.69 -45.88
CA GLU A 58 3.09 -14.99 -47.09
C GLU A 58 3.30 -13.95 -48.18
N ARG A 59 3.22 -12.65 -47.83
CA ARG A 59 3.49 -11.56 -48.78
C ARG A 59 4.91 -11.61 -49.35
N GLN A 60 5.86 -12.10 -48.56
CA GLN A 60 7.27 -12.21 -48.94
C GLN A 60 7.65 -13.58 -49.52
N ARG A 61 6.70 -14.54 -49.57
CA ARG A 61 6.93 -15.94 -49.98
C ARG A 61 8.05 -16.63 -49.18
N LEU A 62 8.16 -16.32 -47.89
CA LEU A 62 9.14 -16.92 -47.00
C LEU A 62 8.51 -18.07 -46.21
N PRO A 63 9.21 -19.22 -46.05
CA PRO A 63 8.77 -20.25 -45.12
C PRO A 63 8.90 -19.71 -43.69
N LEU A 64 7.80 -19.76 -42.92
CA LEU A 64 7.78 -19.37 -41.51
C LEU A 64 7.41 -20.55 -40.63
N SER A 65 8.28 -20.89 -39.68
CA SER A 65 7.94 -21.70 -38.51
C SER A 65 7.84 -20.78 -37.31
N TYR A 66 6.66 -20.69 -36.71
CA TYR A 66 6.39 -19.84 -35.55
C TYR A 66 6.25 -20.71 -34.30
N SER A 67 7.26 -20.64 -33.42
CA SER A 67 7.22 -21.21 -32.07
C SER A 67 7.60 -20.11 -31.07
N PRO A 68 6.63 -19.46 -30.39
CA PRO A 68 6.93 -18.36 -29.48
C PRO A 68 7.67 -18.88 -28.25
N ASN A 69 8.64 -18.10 -27.78
CA ASN A 69 9.29 -18.32 -26.51
C ASN A 69 8.98 -17.14 -25.57
N PHE A 70 8.55 -17.46 -24.36
CA PHE A 70 8.14 -16.52 -23.35
C PHE A 70 9.25 -16.35 -22.32
N ASN A 71 9.67 -15.11 -22.10
CA ASN A 71 10.67 -14.77 -21.09
C ASN A 71 10.16 -13.67 -20.17
N LEU A 72 9.95 -13.99 -18.90
CA LEU A 72 9.54 -13.02 -17.89
C LEU A 72 10.79 -12.31 -17.35
N ASN A 73 10.96 -11.05 -17.71
CA ASN A 73 12.12 -10.25 -17.31
C ASN A 73 11.91 -9.48 -16.00
N GLY A 74 10.66 -9.12 -15.71
CA GLY A 74 10.31 -8.32 -14.55
C GLY A 74 8.81 -8.38 -14.27
N ALA A 75 8.43 -7.98 -13.07
CA ALA A 75 7.04 -7.83 -12.69
C ALA A 75 6.89 -6.71 -11.65
N GLU A 76 5.79 -5.97 -11.73
CA GLU A 76 5.42 -4.97 -10.73
C GLU A 76 4.07 -5.37 -10.15
N ILE A 77 4.02 -5.57 -8.83
CA ILE A 77 2.79 -5.84 -8.09
C ILE A 77 2.55 -4.69 -7.13
N TYR A 78 1.40 -4.04 -7.24
CA TYR A 78 1.13 -2.83 -6.49
C TYR A 78 -0.23 -2.83 -5.79
N TRP A 79 -0.29 -2.00 -4.75
CA TRP A 79 -1.48 -1.63 -4.01
C TRP A 79 -1.62 -0.11 -4.07
N GLU A 80 -2.84 0.36 -4.12
CA GLU A 80 -3.15 1.79 -4.05
C GLU A 80 -4.09 2.06 -2.90
N VAL A 81 -3.77 3.09 -2.14
CA VAL A 81 -4.56 3.56 -1.01
C VAL A 81 -4.99 4.99 -1.31
N GLU A 82 -6.29 5.25 -1.27
CA GLU A 82 -6.82 6.61 -1.37
C GLU A 82 -6.57 7.38 -0.07
N CYS A 83 -6.13 8.62 -0.17
CA CYS A 83 -5.78 9.46 0.96
C CYS A 83 -6.07 10.93 0.62
N ARG A 84 -6.56 11.72 1.59
CA ARG A 84 -6.94 13.12 1.33
C ARG A 84 -5.76 14.00 0.92
N ASP A 85 -4.58 13.70 1.45
CA ASP A 85 -3.32 14.38 1.15
C ASP A 85 -2.19 13.35 1.07
N ALA A 86 -1.88 12.89 -0.15
CA ALA A 86 -0.87 11.87 -0.40
C ALA A 86 0.55 12.32 -0.05
N LEU A 87 0.85 13.62 -0.18
CA LEU A 87 2.20 14.14 0.05
C LEU A 87 2.47 14.26 1.55
N ALA A 88 1.52 14.81 2.32
CA ALA A 88 1.63 14.84 3.77
C ALA A 88 1.75 13.44 4.36
N GLU A 89 0.96 12.51 3.84
CA GLU A 89 0.95 11.11 4.28
C GLU A 89 2.26 10.37 3.91
N MET A 90 2.80 10.61 2.71
CA MET A 90 4.16 10.17 2.34
C MET A 90 5.21 10.69 3.33
N GLY A 91 5.14 11.98 3.69
CA GLY A 91 6.03 12.58 4.69
C GLY A 91 5.92 11.90 6.06
N ARG A 92 4.72 11.46 6.44
CA ARG A 92 4.42 10.75 7.71
C ARG A 92 4.99 9.33 7.72
N ILE A 93 4.79 8.56 6.65
CA ILE A 93 5.26 7.16 6.59
C ILE A 93 6.75 7.05 6.25
N ARG A 94 7.35 8.10 5.66
CA ARG A 94 8.76 8.14 5.26
C ARG A 94 9.73 7.68 6.35
N PRO A 95 9.78 8.30 7.55
CA PRO A 95 10.74 7.89 8.58
C PRO A 95 10.62 6.43 8.97
N ILE A 96 9.41 5.87 8.95
CA ILE A 96 9.14 4.46 9.28
C ILE A 96 9.68 3.55 8.19
N LEU A 97 9.37 3.86 6.93
CA LEU A 97 9.91 3.14 5.77
C LEU A 97 11.45 3.16 5.77
N LEU A 98 12.07 4.30 6.11
CA LEU A 98 13.52 4.39 6.26
C LEU A 98 14.05 3.53 7.40
N ALA A 99 13.37 3.52 8.56
CA ALA A 99 13.76 2.68 9.69
C ALA A 99 13.62 1.19 9.36
N MET A 100 12.53 0.78 8.72
CA MET A 100 12.32 -0.59 8.26
C MET A 100 13.37 -1.03 7.24
N GLY A 101 13.68 -0.17 6.28
CA GLY A 101 14.76 -0.40 5.32
C GLY A 101 16.11 -0.55 6.02
N ARG A 102 16.31 0.12 7.17
CA ARG A 102 17.52 -0.03 7.98
C ARG A 102 17.55 -1.30 8.82
N SER A 103 16.41 -1.73 9.36
CA SER A 103 16.35 -2.99 10.12
C SER A 103 16.50 -4.22 9.22
N ALA A 104 16.10 -4.12 7.95
CA ALA A 104 16.38 -5.13 6.94
C ALA A 104 17.89 -5.26 6.59
N ILE A 105 18.75 -4.32 7.02
CA ILE A 105 20.21 -4.29 6.75
C ILE A 105 20.96 -5.48 7.37
N ALA A 106 20.37 -6.21 8.33
CA ALA A 106 21.02 -7.41 8.85
C ALA A 106 21.27 -8.47 7.76
N ASP A 107 20.52 -8.43 6.66
CA ASP A 107 20.66 -9.33 5.50
C ASP A 107 21.15 -8.56 4.23
N LEU A 108 22.45 -8.26 4.19
CA LEU A 108 23.36 -8.09 3.04
C LEU A 108 23.04 -7.16 1.84
N TYR A 109 21.82 -6.68 1.57
CA TYR A 109 21.49 -6.06 0.26
C TYR A 109 20.60 -4.81 0.26
N SER A 110 20.20 -4.25 1.40
CA SER A 110 19.26 -3.12 1.39
C SER A 110 19.95 -1.77 1.14
N VAL A 111 19.93 -1.30 -0.11
CA VAL A 111 20.12 0.13 -0.43
C VAL A 111 18.77 0.82 -0.32
N ILE A 112 18.69 1.81 0.58
CA ILE A 112 17.58 2.75 0.64
C ILE A 112 17.96 3.94 -0.24
N SER A 113 17.13 4.24 -1.24
CA SER A 113 17.28 5.43 -2.05
C SER A 113 16.02 6.26 -1.97
N GLU A 114 16.17 7.52 -1.64
CA GLU A 114 15.13 8.51 -1.82
C GLU A 114 15.30 9.17 -3.18
N GLY A 115 14.19 9.47 -3.83
CA GLY A 115 14.24 10.12 -5.13
C GLY A 115 12.89 10.67 -5.55
N ARG A 116 12.76 10.82 -6.86
CA ARG A 116 11.49 11.13 -7.52
C ARG A 116 11.13 9.99 -8.46
N GLU A 117 9.86 9.63 -8.47
CA GLU A 117 9.28 8.81 -9.53
C GLU A 117 8.51 9.74 -10.46
N THR A 118 9.05 9.93 -11.67
CA THR A 118 8.71 11.03 -12.59
C THR A 118 8.90 12.40 -11.91
N GLU A 119 7.94 12.85 -11.09
CA GLU A 119 8.00 14.10 -10.32
C GLU A 119 7.49 13.96 -8.87
N SER A 120 6.96 12.80 -8.50
CA SER A 120 6.45 12.56 -7.16
C SER A 120 7.57 12.11 -6.22
N PRO A 121 7.61 12.58 -4.96
CA PRO A 121 8.50 12.03 -3.95
C PRO A 121 8.32 10.51 -3.85
N SER A 122 9.42 9.78 -3.95
CA SER A 122 9.42 8.32 -3.89
C SER A 122 10.49 7.80 -2.92
N ILE A 123 10.13 6.72 -2.25
CA ILE A 123 11.01 5.98 -1.36
C ILE A 123 11.19 4.60 -1.98
N LYS A 124 12.43 4.21 -2.22
CA LYS A 124 12.78 2.89 -2.73
C LYS A 124 13.61 2.15 -1.69
N ILE A 125 13.18 0.95 -1.35
CA ILE A 125 13.86 0.07 -0.40
C ILE A 125 14.17 -1.23 -1.13
N THR A 126 15.45 -1.59 -1.20
CA THR A 126 15.84 -2.91 -1.72
C THR A 126 15.54 -3.96 -0.65
N LEU A 127 14.64 -4.89 -0.96
CA LEU A 127 14.23 -5.96 -0.04
C LEU A 127 15.10 -7.21 -0.17
N ALA A 128 15.56 -7.48 -1.40
CA ALA A 128 16.50 -8.54 -1.74
C ALA A 128 17.13 -8.20 -3.10
N LYS A 129 18.13 -8.99 -3.53
CA LYS A 129 18.68 -8.85 -4.88
C LYS A 129 17.57 -9.01 -5.93
N GLY A 130 17.42 -8.00 -6.80
CA GLY A 130 16.36 -7.96 -7.80
C GLY A 130 14.94 -7.76 -7.27
N ILE A 131 14.74 -7.41 -5.99
CA ILE A 131 13.41 -7.16 -5.41
C ILE A 131 13.42 -5.84 -4.64
N ARG A 132 12.53 -4.91 -5.04
CA ARG A 132 12.47 -3.55 -4.47
C ARG A 132 11.05 -3.20 -4.06
N LEU A 133 10.89 -2.58 -2.91
CA LEU A 133 9.69 -1.84 -2.54
C LEU A 133 9.83 -0.41 -3.04
N LYS A 134 8.85 0.08 -3.80
CA LYS A 134 8.70 1.50 -4.14
C LYS A 134 7.43 2.03 -3.49
N VAL A 135 7.51 3.18 -2.84
CA VAL A 135 6.36 3.87 -2.26
C VAL A 135 6.37 5.30 -2.75
N TYR A 136 5.28 5.75 -3.35
CA TYR A 136 5.19 7.12 -3.88
C TYR A 136 3.75 7.66 -3.90
N ALA A 137 3.64 8.98 -3.78
CA ALA A 137 2.37 9.68 -3.94
C ALA A 137 2.00 9.81 -5.41
N LYS A 138 0.72 9.62 -5.73
CA LYS A 138 0.14 9.91 -7.03
C LYS A 138 -0.60 11.24 -7.01
N THR A 139 -0.66 11.90 -8.16
CA THR A 139 -1.34 13.18 -8.37
C THR A 139 -2.85 13.13 -8.12
N ASN A 140 -3.44 11.94 -8.04
CA ASN A 140 -4.87 11.73 -7.84
C ASN A 140 -5.25 11.30 -6.42
N LEU A 141 -4.53 11.82 -5.42
CA LEU A 141 -4.82 11.61 -4.00
C LEU A 141 -4.70 10.12 -3.58
N ARG A 142 -3.75 9.41 -4.17
CA ARG A 142 -3.47 8.01 -3.84
C ARG A 142 -2.00 7.84 -3.47
N ILE A 143 -1.70 6.92 -2.58
CA ILE A 143 -0.34 6.40 -2.38
C ILE A 143 -0.29 5.05 -3.05
N ARG A 144 0.74 4.82 -3.88
CA ARG A 144 1.04 3.51 -4.44
C ARG A 144 2.20 2.88 -3.69
N LEU A 145 2.00 1.63 -3.27
CA LEU A 145 3.04 0.74 -2.78
C LEU A 145 3.25 -0.34 -3.81
N GLU A 146 4.48 -0.59 -4.22
CA GLU A 146 4.81 -1.46 -5.34
C GLU A 146 5.99 -2.35 -4.97
N ILE A 147 5.84 -3.66 -5.17
CA ILE A 147 6.96 -4.60 -5.18
C ILE A 147 7.36 -4.79 -6.64
N ASP A 148 8.55 -4.32 -6.94
CA ASP A 148 9.19 -4.40 -8.25
C ASP A 148 10.21 -5.54 -8.24
N TYR A 149 10.06 -6.43 -9.21
CA TYR A 149 10.93 -7.58 -9.42
C TYR A 149 11.74 -7.40 -10.69
N ASP A 150 13.06 -7.35 -10.56
CA ASP A 150 14.00 -7.58 -11.66
C ASP A 150 14.40 -9.06 -11.66
N LEU A 151 13.76 -9.85 -12.52
CA LEU A 151 13.98 -11.31 -12.59
C LEU A 151 15.29 -11.67 -13.29
N LYS A 152 16.06 -10.70 -13.80
CA LYS A 152 17.43 -10.96 -14.24
C LYS A 152 18.36 -11.09 -13.04
N GLU A 153 18.04 -10.38 -11.95
CA GLU A 153 18.85 -10.35 -10.74
C GLU A 153 18.29 -11.21 -9.61
N ALA A 154 16.97 -11.39 -9.56
CA ALA A 154 16.29 -12.13 -8.51
C ALA A 154 16.59 -13.64 -8.57
N ALA A 155 16.96 -14.21 -7.44
CA ALA A 155 17.17 -15.64 -7.28
C ALA A 155 15.82 -16.31 -6.96
N LEU A 156 15.06 -16.66 -7.99
CA LEU A 156 13.68 -17.15 -7.83
C LEU A 156 13.56 -18.66 -7.62
N GLY A 157 14.62 -19.42 -7.91
CA GLY A 157 14.61 -20.89 -7.81
C GLY A 157 13.85 -21.62 -8.93
N TRP A 158 13.45 -20.91 -9.99
CA TRP A 158 12.74 -21.46 -11.15
C TRP A 158 13.19 -20.81 -12.48
N SER A 159 12.94 -21.48 -13.60
CA SER A 159 13.21 -20.94 -14.95
C SER A 159 12.21 -19.85 -15.30
N ARG A 160 12.72 -18.72 -15.81
CA ARG A 160 11.94 -17.57 -16.31
C ARG A 160 11.63 -17.62 -17.80
N THR A 161 11.95 -18.73 -18.45
CA THR A 161 11.83 -18.91 -19.89
C THR A 161 11.08 -20.21 -20.19
N SER A 162 10.10 -20.18 -21.10
CA SER A 162 9.21 -21.29 -21.43
C SER A 162 8.64 -21.14 -22.83
N GLU A 163 8.41 -22.25 -23.53
CA GLU A 163 7.62 -22.27 -24.77
C GLU A 163 6.10 -22.37 -24.49
N ASP A 164 5.74 -22.80 -23.28
CA ASP A 164 4.34 -22.85 -22.82
C ASP A 164 3.91 -21.49 -22.25
N PRO A 165 2.91 -20.80 -22.84
CA PRO A 165 2.37 -19.55 -22.30
C PRO A 165 1.74 -19.72 -20.92
N GLU A 166 1.29 -20.93 -20.54
CA GLU A 166 0.72 -21.16 -19.22
C GLU A 166 1.75 -21.00 -18.09
N ALA A 167 3.05 -21.17 -18.40
CA ALA A 167 4.13 -20.95 -17.47
C ALA A 167 4.18 -19.49 -16.98
N ILE A 168 3.89 -18.50 -17.84
CA ILE A 168 3.86 -17.09 -17.43
C ILE A 168 2.83 -16.87 -16.32
N TYR A 169 1.64 -17.46 -16.42
CA TYR A 169 0.62 -17.27 -15.39
C TYR A 169 1.04 -17.90 -14.07
N GLY A 170 1.66 -19.08 -14.11
CA GLY A 170 2.23 -19.72 -12.94
C GLY A 170 3.22 -18.79 -12.25
N TRP A 171 4.18 -18.22 -12.99
CA TRP A 171 5.16 -17.28 -12.46
C TRP A 171 4.53 -16.01 -11.89
N LEU A 172 3.60 -15.39 -12.61
CA LEU A 172 2.92 -14.17 -12.13
C LEU A 172 2.13 -14.42 -10.85
N ASN A 173 1.45 -15.58 -10.73
CA ASN A 173 0.75 -15.97 -9.52
C ASN A 173 1.72 -16.20 -8.34
N HIS A 174 2.86 -16.85 -8.59
CA HIS A 174 3.91 -16.99 -7.58
C HIS A 174 4.45 -15.63 -7.10
N LEU A 175 4.74 -14.71 -8.03
CA LEU A 175 5.21 -13.36 -7.70
C LEU A 175 4.15 -12.54 -6.95
N GLN A 176 2.86 -12.70 -7.27
CA GLN A 176 1.77 -12.05 -6.55
C GLN A 176 1.69 -12.52 -5.09
N ILE A 177 1.80 -13.84 -4.86
CA ILE A 177 1.76 -14.42 -3.51
C ILE A 177 2.98 -13.94 -2.71
N ASP A 178 4.17 -13.97 -3.31
CA ASP A 178 5.40 -13.48 -2.66
C ASP A 178 5.30 -11.98 -2.33
N ALA A 179 4.82 -11.17 -3.29
CA ALA A 179 4.64 -9.73 -3.10
C ALA A 179 3.68 -9.44 -1.95
N SER A 180 2.58 -10.20 -1.86
CA SER A 180 1.58 -10.05 -0.80
C SER A 180 2.18 -10.35 0.59
N ARG A 181 2.98 -11.41 0.73
CA ARG A 181 3.67 -11.73 1.99
C ARG A 181 4.68 -10.66 2.41
N ARG A 182 5.44 -10.13 1.44
CA ARG A 182 6.37 -9.02 1.68
C ARG A 182 5.62 -7.77 2.10
N MET A 183 4.53 -7.44 1.41
CA MET A 183 3.73 -6.28 1.72
C MET A 183 3.03 -6.40 3.09
N GLU A 184 2.59 -7.60 3.48
CA GLU A 184 2.09 -7.88 4.83
C GLU A 184 3.16 -7.54 5.89
N SER A 185 4.40 -7.95 5.67
CA SER A 185 5.52 -7.60 6.55
C SER A 185 5.77 -6.08 6.61
N VAL A 186 5.64 -5.40 5.46
CA VAL A 186 5.72 -3.94 5.38
C VAL A 186 4.60 -3.29 6.21
N PHE A 187 3.37 -3.76 6.08
CA PHE A 187 2.24 -3.26 6.85
C PHE A 187 2.36 -3.55 8.34
N LEU A 188 2.92 -4.70 8.74
CA LEU A 188 3.19 -5.01 10.14
C LEU A 188 4.24 -4.08 10.74
N GLY A 189 5.31 -3.74 10.01
CA GLY A 189 6.31 -2.76 10.46
C GLY A 189 5.75 -1.33 10.52
N LEU A 190 4.96 -0.94 9.50
CA LEU A 190 4.21 0.32 9.54
C LEU A 190 3.27 0.35 10.75
N ARG A 191 2.65 -0.78 11.10
CA ARG A 191 1.80 -0.90 12.29
C ARG A 191 2.61 -0.73 13.57
N SER A 192 3.70 -1.47 13.76
CA SER A 192 4.46 -1.45 15.02
C SER A 192 5.00 -0.07 15.36
N ASP A 193 5.46 0.70 14.37
CA ASP A 193 6.06 2.02 14.59
C ASP A 193 5.05 3.17 14.62
N LEU A 194 3.94 3.03 13.88
CA LEU A 194 2.79 3.91 14.07
C LEU A 194 2.12 3.65 15.42
N THR A 195 2.21 2.43 15.93
CA THR A 195 1.75 2.13 17.27
C THR A 195 2.75 2.56 18.33
N SER A 196 4.06 2.31 18.22
CA SER A 196 4.98 2.55 19.33
C SER A 196 5.09 4.03 19.70
N CYS A 197 5.42 4.93 18.76
CA CYS A 197 5.62 6.33 19.16
C CYS A 197 4.33 7.02 19.64
N GLN A 198 3.18 6.72 19.02
CA GLN A 198 1.91 7.33 19.40
C GLN A 198 1.23 6.60 20.56
N TRP A 199 1.35 5.28 20.69
CA TRP A 199 0.86 4.57 21.86
C TRP A 199 1.75 4.78 23.06
N ASP A 200 3.06 4.93 22.92
CA ASP A 200 3.92 5.29 24.03
C ASP A 200 3.60 6.71 24.51
N ASP A 201 3.34 7.66 23.60
CA ASP A 201 2.88 9.00 23.97
C ASP A 201 1.47 9.01 24.56
N LEU A 202 0.55 8.19 24.03
CA LEU A 202 -0.80 8.01 24.56
C LEU A 202 -0.76 7.35 25.94
N ILE A 203 -0.05 6.24 26.10
CA ILE A 203 0.11 5.50 27.36
C ILE A 203 0.86 6.37 28.36
N ALA A 204 1.95 7.04 27.98
CA ALA A 204 2.64 7.97 28.87
C ALA A 204 1.74 9.16 29.24
N GLY A 205 0.97 9.70 28.30
CA GLY A 205 -0.02 10.74 28.57
C GLY A 205 -1.12 10.28 29.53
N VAL A 206 -1.64 9.08 29.35
CA VAL A 206 -2.66 8.46 30.21
C VAL A 206 -2.09 8.11 31.58
N CYS A 207 -0.91 7.51 31.68
CA CYS A 207 -0.21 7.20 32.94
C CYS A 207 0.20 8.47 33.71
N ARG A 208 0.45 9.59 33.02
CA ARG A 208 0.66 10.90 33.66
C ARG A 208 -0.65 11.52 34.17
N ALA A 209 -1.76 11.24 33.51
CA ALA A 209 -3.08 11.78 33.84
C ALA A 209 -3.82 10.97 34.92
N ALA A 210 -3.76 9.65 34.82
CA ALA A 210 -4.39 8.67 35.69
C ALA A 210 -3.34 8.03 36.61
N LYS A 211 -3.58 8.02 37.92
CA LYS A 211 -2.57 7.64 38.92
C LYS A 211 -2.66 6.18 39.33
N THR A 212 -3.76 5.50 39.00
CA THR A 212 -3.99 4.11 39.36
C THR A 212 -4.18 3.23 38.12
N PRO A 213 -3.83 1.93 38.19
CA PRO A 213 -4.05 0.98 37.09
C PRO A 213 -5.52 0.90 36.63
N ALA A 214 -6.47 1.02 37.57
CA ALA A 214 -7.90 1.02 37.26
C ALA A 214 -8.33 2.27 36.48
N GLU A 215 -7.80 3.45 36.83
CA GLU A 215 -8.06 4.70 36.10
C GLU A 215 -7.45 4.64 34.70
N ILE A 216 -6.21 4.14 34.56
CA ILE A 216 -5.54 3.95 33.26
C ILE A 216 -6.37 3.04 32.35
N ALA A 217 -6.78 1.88 32.85
CA ALA A 217 -7.59 0.93 32.10
C ALA A 217 -8.94 1.53 31.67
N ASN A 218 -9.57 2.34 32.52
CA ASN A 218 -10.83 3.00 32.19
C ASN A 218 -10.66 4.09 31.12
N VAL A 219 -9.61 4.90 31.21
CA VAL A 219 -9.30 5.96 30.22
C VAL A 219 -8.98 5.33 28.86
N LEU A 220 -8.13 4.29 28.83
CA LEU A 220 -7.81 3.57 27.60
C LEU A 220 -9.06 2.96 26.97
N ARG A 221 -9.92 2.30 27.76
CA ARG A 221 -11.18 1.72 27.27
C ARG A 221 -12.11 2.77 26.66
N GLN A 222 -12.23 3.94 27.28
CA GLN A 222 -13.04 5.02 26.72
C GLN A 222 -12.47 5.52 25.38
N ILE A 223 -11.15 5.73 25.32
CA ILE A 223 -10.46 6.18 24.12
C ILE A 223 -10.56 5.17 22.97
N THR A 224 -10.38 3.87 23.25
CA THR A 224 -10.36 2.83 22.23
C THR A 224 -11.76 2.41 21.76
N VAL A 225 -12.72 2.25 22.68
CA VAL A 225 -14.07 1.75 22.36
C VAL A 225 -14.98 2.90 21.89
N ASN A 226 -14.99 4.02 22.60
CA ASN A 226 -15.95 5.10 22.34
C ASN A 226 -15.39 6.18 21.41
N ARG A 227 -14.10 6.08 21.02
CA ARG A 227 -13.37 7.09 20.24
C ARG A 227 -13.51 8.51 20.80
N SER A 228 -13.82 8.61 22.08
CA SER A 228 -14.17 9.84 22.81
C SER A 228 -13.87 9.63 24.30
N PHE A 229 -13.65 10.72 25.02
CA PHE A 229 -13.37 10.67 26.45
C PHE A 229 -14.48 11.38 27.22
N ASN A 230 -15.10 10.72 28.20
CA ASN A 230 -16.19 11.30 28.98
C ASN A 230 -15.77 11.57 30.42
N ALA A 231 -15.26 12.78 30.65
CA ALA A 231 -14.81 13.26 31.95
C ALA A 231 -15.94 13.41 32.99
N TYR A 232 -17.20 13.57 32.56
CA TYR A 232 -18.34 13.81 33.45
C TYR A 232 -18.64 12.62 34.36
N SER A 233 -18.28 11.40 33.95
CA SER A 233 -18.48 10.18 34.74
C SER A 233 -17.56 10.07 35.98
N ALA A 234 -16.53 10.91 36.10
CA ALA A 234 -15.47 10.75 37.10
C ALA A 234 -15.28 11.96 38.06
N GLY A 235 -16.22 12.91 38.07
CA GLY A 235 -16.20 14.07 38.97
C GLY A 235 -14.95 14.97 38.80
N SER A 236 -14.48 15.57 39.90
CA SER A 236 -13.33 16.50 39.88
C SER A 236 -12.03 15.88 39.34
N ARG A 237 -11.83 14.56 39.55
CA ARG A 237 -10.69 13.81 38.99
C ARG A 237 -10.80 13.65 37.47
N GLY A 238 -12.00 13.42 36.94
CA GLY A 238 -12.25 13.38 35.50
C GLY A 238 -11.78 14.65 34.78
N THR A 239 -12.05 15.82 35.36
CA THR A 239 -11.61 17.11 34.81
C THR A 239 -10.09 17.33 34.83
N THR A 240 -9.37 16.67 35.73
CA THR A 240 -7.90 16.73 35.83
C THR A 240 -7.25 15.84 34.77
N ILE A 241 -7.81 14.64 34.59
CA ILE A 241 -7.40 13.72 33.52
C ILE A 241 -7.63 14.38 32.15
N GLU A 242 -8.81 14.95 31.94
CA GLU A 242 -9.16 15.65 30.70
C GLU A 242 -8.19 16.81 30.39
N ARG A 243 -7.93 17.68 31.37
CA ARG A 243 -6.96 18.79 31.22
C ARG A 243 -5.57 18.29 30.86
N THR A 244 -5.14 17.19 31.45
CA THR A 244 -3.83 16.58 31.19
C THR A 244 -3.77 16.01 29.78
N LEU A 245 -4.78 15.25 29.35
CA LEU A 245 -4.87 14.71 28.00
C LEU A 245 -4.97 15.82 26.94
N LYS A 246 -5.66 16.92 27.22
CA LYS A 246 -5.69 18.14 26.38
C LYS A 246 -4.33 18.79 26.27
N ARG A 247 -3.61 18.93 27.39
CA ARG A 247 -2.26 19.52 27.43
C ARG A 247 -1.27 18.74 26.56
N TYR A 248 -1.42 17.42 26.48
CA TYR A 248 -0.61 16.56 25.61
C TYR A 248 -1.17 16.42 24.19
N GLY A 249 -2.22 17.15 23.82
CA GLY A 249 -2.79 17.11 22.47
C GLY A 249 -3.46 15.78 22.10
N ILE A 250 -3.77 14.93 23.08
CA ILE A 250 -4.39 13.62 22.87
C ILE A 250 -5.88 13.78 22.55
N ILE A 251 -6.56 14.68 23.26
CA ILE A 251 -7.96 15.04 23.04
C ILE A 251 -8.09 16.55 22.80
N GLN A 252 -9.07 16.95 22.01
CA GLN A 252 -9.39 18.34 21.73
C GLN A 252 -10.75 18.72 22.32
N SER A 253 -10.85 19.98 22.78
CA SER A 253 -12.10 20.56 23.24
C SER A 253 -13.05 20.73 22.06
N ASN A 254 -14.27 20.19 22.15
CA ASN A 254 -15.30 20.49 21.16
C ASN A 254 -15.97 21.82 21.55
N VAL A 255 -15.36 22.93 21.16
CA VAL A 255 -15.71 24.28 21.64
C VAL A 255 -17.11 24.73 21.16
N ALA A 256 -17.66 24.09 20.12
CA ALA A 256 -18.85 24.57 19.44
C ALA A 256 -20.20 24.18 20.11
N SER A 257 -20.25 23.26 21.08
CA SER A 257 -21.57 22.73 21.50
C SER A 257 -21.65 22.04 22.88
N GLY A 258 -20.68 22.21 23.78
CA GLY A 258 -20.68 21.48 25.05
C GLY A 258 -20.56 19.94 24.87
N GLY A 259 -20.10 19.52 23.69
CA GLY A 259 -19.90 18.12 23.35
C GLY A 259 -18.70 17.50 24.06
N LEU A 260 -18.69 16.17 24.14
CA LEU A 260 -17.58 15.42 24.72
C LEU A 260 -16.26 15.72 24.00
N PRO A 261 -15.13 15.78 24.72
CA PRO A 261 -13.80 15.82 24.12
C PRO A 261 -13.62 14.68 23.11
N VAL A 262 -13.19 15.04 21.91
CA VAL A 262 -12.87 14.10 20.83
C VAL A 262 -11.37 13.89 20.76
N LEU A 263 -10.93 12.74 20.27
CA LEU A 263 -9.52 12.52 19.99
C LEU A 263 -9.01 13.56 18.99
N SER A 264 -7.78 14.01 19.18
CA SER A 264 -7.17 14.89 18.19
C SER A 264 -7.08 14.17 16.83
N PRO A 265 -7.09 14.91 15.71
CA PRO A 265 -7.06 14.31 14.38
C PRO A 265 -5.93 13.29 14.19
N GLN A 266 -4.78 13.51 14.84
CA GLN A 266 -3.64 12.59 14.81
C GLN A 266 -3.98 11.22 15.39
N PHE A 267 -4.55 11.15 16.60
CA PHE A 267 -4.95 9.89 17.24
C PHE A 267 -6.21 9.28 16.63
N HIS A 268 -7.16 10.12 16.20
CA HIS A 268 -8.36 9.67 15.52
C HIS A 268 -8.04 9.01 14.18
N ASN A 269 -7.12 9.57 13.40
CA ASN A 269 -6.66 9.00 12.13
C ASN A 269 -5.91 7.69 12.34
N THR A 270 -5.11 7.57 13.40
CA THR A 270 -4.43 6.30 13.73
C THR A 270 -5.43 5.21 14.09
N LEU A 271 -6.45 5.50 14.91
CA LEU A 271 -7.50 4.53 15.23
C LEU A 271 -8.37 4.18 14.00
N ASN A 272 -8.66 5.15 13.13
CA ASN A 272 -9.40 4.91 11.88
C ASN A 272 -8.62 4.09 10.87
N PHE A 273 -7.31 4.36 10.74
CA PHE A 273 -6.41 3.59 9.89
C PHE A 273 -6.40 2.13 10.34
N LEU A 274 -6.31 1.87 11.64
CA LEU A 274 -6.37 0.53 12.20
C LEU A 274 -7.72 -0.16 11.92
N SER A 275 -8.85 0.54 12.06
CA SER A 275 -10.18 -0.05 11.80
C SER A 275 -10.49 -0.27 10.32
N ASN A 276 -9.93 0.56 9.43
CA ASN A 276 -10.20 0.46 7.99
C ASN A 276 -9.31 -0.58 7.29
N PHE A 277 -8.11 -0.83 7.80
CA PHE A 277 -7.21 -1.85 7.26
C PHE A 277 -7.43 -3.24 7.89
N PHE A 278 -8.02 -3.32 9.08
CA PHE A 278 -8.25 -4.59 9.80
C PHE A 278 -9.68 -4.64 10.40
N PRO A 279 -10.71 -4.95 9.59
CA PRO A 279 -12.11 -4.88 10.01
C PRO A 279 -12.57 -6.00 10.98
N THR A 280 -11.68 -6.91 11.38
CA THR A 280 -11.98 -8.08 12.24
C THR A 280 -11.46 -7.98 13.68
N LEU A 281 -11.07 -6.78 14.12
CA LEU A 281 -10.86 -6.42 15.54
C LEU A 281 -12.06 -5.65 16.08
#